data_AF-C9MK97-F1
#
_entry.id   AF-C9MK97-F1
#
_cell.length_a   1.000
_cell.length_b   1.000
_cell.length_c   1.000
_cell.angle_alpha   90.00
_cell.angle_beta   90.00
_cell.angle_gamma   90.00
#
_symmetry.space_group_name_H-M   'P 1'
#
loop_
_entity.id
_entity.type
_entity.pdbx_description
1 polymer ?
#
loop_
_entity_poly.entity_id
_entity_poly.type
_entity_poly.pdbx_seq_one_letter_code
_entity_poly.pdbx_strand_id
1 'polypeptide(L)'
;MKKKIKGITKMDEERISQRILYVIVALIAVVFMAFYLFGFNEPLASDPAFNAPLLTDVLIGFMWFLLVVAVVAALVAMVKGLRTSNQEEGLSNGIPSRKIAYITYGVTILLLVLSFALGSSKAMMVNGAHFTDAFWLRVTDMFVNTSLSLLVIAAGVVIFGATRYYRKEHQK
;
A
#
# COMPACT_ATOMS: atom_id res chain seq x y z
N MET A 1 -43.55 18.93 -13.05
CA MET A 1 -43.05 17.86 -13.94
C MET A 1 -41.56 17.62 -13.67
N LYS A 2 -41.21 16.69 -12.75
CA LYS A 2 -39.80 16.41 -12.39
C LYS A 2 -39.26 15.29 -13.29
N LYS A 3 -38.31 15.62 -14.16
CA LYS A 3 -37.62 14.69 -15.04
C LYS A 3 -36.72 13.78 -14.20
N LYS A 4 -37.16 12.55 -13.94
CA LYS A 4 -36.40 11.52 -13.23
C LYS A 4 -35.28 11.05 -14.17
N ILE A 5 -34.05 11.51 -13.93
CA ILE A 5 -32.89 11.05 -14.68
C ILE A 5 -32.72 9.55 -14.43
N LYS A 6 -32.69 8.82 -15.55
CA LYS A 6 -32.74 7.37 -15.68
C LYS A 6 -31.51 6.73 -15.03
N GLY A 7 -31.74 5.57 -14.42
CA GLY A 7 -30.85 4.94 -13.46
C GLY A 7 -29.43 4.69 -13.96
N ILE A 8 -28.48 5.11 -13.14
CA ILE A 8 -27.13 4.56 -13.13
C ILE A 8 -27.29 3.17 -12.50
N THR A 9 -27.12 2.12 -13.31
CA THR A 9 -27.12 0.73 -12.83
C THR A 9 -26.13 0.64 -11.67
N LYS A 10 -26.61 0.42 -10.44
CA LYS A 10 -25.74 0.10 -9.31
C LYS A 10 -25.08 -1.24 -9.65
N MET A 11 -23.88 -1.21 -10.21
CA MET A 11 -23.04 -2.39 -10.33
C MET A 11 -22.57 -2.80 -8.94
N ASP A 12 -22.49 -4.10 -8.68
CA ASP A 12 -21.91 -4.62 -7.45
C ASP A 12 -20.50 -4.06 -7.24
N GLU A 13 -20.19 -3.64 -6.02
CA GLU A 13 -18.92 -3.00 -5.66
C GLU A 13 -17.72 -3.88 -6.04
N GLU A 14 -17.87 -5.20 -5.95
CA GLU A 14 -16.90 -6.21 -6.38
C GLU A 14 -16.57 -6.10 -7.88
N ARG A 15 -17.58 -5.94 -8.74
CA ARG A 15 -17.39 -5.83 -10.20
C ARG A 15 -16.69 -4.53 -10.57
N ILE A 16 -16.95 -3.45 -9.83
CA ILE A 16 -16.27 -2.16 -10.02
C ILE A 16 -14.80 -2.30 -9.63
N SER A 17 -14.51 -2.85 -8.46
CA SER A 17 -13.15 -3.08 -7.96
C SER A 17 -12.35 -3.96 -8.91
N GLN A 18 -12.92 -5.09 -9.34
CA GLN A 18 -12.27 -6.03 -10.27
C GLN A 18 -11.96 -5.38 -11.62
N ARG A 19 -12.88 -4.56 -12.15
CA ARG A 19 -12.66 -3.86 -13.42
C ARG A 19 -11.54 -2.83 -13.32
N ILE A 20 -11.49 -2.06 -12.22
CA ILE A 20 -10.43 -1.10 -11.95
C ILE A 20 -9.08 -1.83 -11.84
N LEU A 21 -9.04 -2.95 -11.11
CA LEU A 21 -7.82 -3.77 -10.99
C LEU A 21 -7.33 -4.23 -12.36
N TYR A 22 -8.20 -4.78 -13.21
CA TYR A 22 -7.79 -5.22 -14.55
C TYR A 22 -7.32 -4.08 -15.43
N VAL A 23 -7.94 -2.90 -15.35
CA VAL A 23 -7.48 -1.72 -16.09
C VAL A 23 -6.08 -1.31 -15.62
N ILE A 24 -5.83 -1.25 -14.32
CA ILE A 24 -4.51 -0.90 -13.78
C ILE A 24 -3.46 -1.94 -14.19
N VAL A 25 -3.76 -3.23 -14.06
CA VAL A 25 -2.84 -4.31 -14.45
C VAL A 25 -2.54 -4.27 -15.95
N ALA A 26 -3.57 -4.06 -16.79
CA ALA A 26 -3.38 -3.92 -18.23
C ALA A 26 -2.51 -2.70 -18.57
N LEU A 27 -2.73 -1.56 -17.92
CA LEU A 27 -1.89 -0.37 -18.10
C LEU A 27 -0.43 -0.63 -17.70
N ILE A 28 -0.21 -1.28 -16.56
CA ILE A 28 1.14 -1.69 -16.13
C ILE A 28 1.80 -2.58 -17.18
N ALA A 29 1.09 -3.62 -17.64
CA ALA A 29 1.63 -4.54 -18.64
C ALA A 29 1.98 -3.82 -19.96
N VAL A 30 1.13 -2.89 -20.42
CA VAL A 30 1.38 -2.10 -21.63
C VAL A 30 2.61 -1.21 -21.47
N VAL A 31 2.72 -0.45 -20.38
CA VAL A 31 3.88 0.43 -20.14
C VAL A 31 5.16 -0.38 -20.01
N PHE A 32 5.12 -1.52 -19.32
CA PHE A 32 6.28 -2.38 -19.14
C PHE A 32 6.70 -3.07 -20.44
N MET A 33 5.74 -3.52 -21.24
CA MET A 33 5.99 -4.08 -22.58
C MET A 33 6.59 -3.02 -23.51
N ALA A 34 6.06 -1.79 -23.51
CA ALA A 34 6.64 -0.70 -24.28
C ALA A 34 8.09 -0.43 -23.86
N PHE A 35 8.34 -0.31 -22.55
CA PHE A 35 9.69 -0.15 -22.01
C PHE A 35 10.66 -1.24 -22.48
N TYR A 36 10.21 -2.49 -22.50
CA TYR A 36 11.03 -3.62 -22.95
C TYR A 36 11.25 -3.66 -24.47
N LEU A 37 10.27 -3.23 -25.26
CA LEU A 37 10.36 -3.30 -26.73
C LEU A 37 11.12 -2.13 -27.35
N PHE A 38 11.11 -0.96 -26.70
CA PHE A 38 11.68 0.26 -27.28
C PHE A 38 13.03 0.63 -26.65
N GLY A 39 14.11 0.39 -27.39
CA GLY A 39 15.45 0.85 -27.04
C GLY A 39 16.08 0.10 -25.87
N PHE A 40 15.69 -1.15 -25.61
CA PHE A 40 16.15 -1.90 -24.43
C PHE A 40 17.69 -2.03 -24.28
N ASN A 41 18.41 -1.97 -25.41
CA ASN A 41 19.87 -2.07 -25.45
C ASN A 41 20.58 -0.71 -25.50
N GLU A 42 19.85 0.41 -25.36
CA GLU A 42 20.48 1.74 -25.29
C GLU A 42 21.30 1.87 -24.00
N PRO A 43 22.59 2.21 -24.08
CA PRO A 43 23.43 2.37 -22.89
C PRO A 43 23.09 3.65 -22.14
N LEU A 44 23.19 3.60 -20.81
CA LEU A 44 23.00 4.74 -19.93
C LEU A 44 24.16 5.74 -20.11
N ALA A 45 23.84 7.01 -20.32
CA ALA A 45 24.82 8.06 -20.61
C ALA A 45 25.88 8.26 -19.51
N SER A 46 25.51 8.02 -18.25
CA SER A 46 26.41 8.16 -17.09
C SER A 46 27.26 6.92 -16.82
N ASP A 47 26.78 5.74 -17.23
CA ASP A 47 27.49 4.47 -17.05
C ASP A 47 27.06 3.46 -18.13
N PRO A 48 27.85 3.28 -19.20
CA PRO A 48 27.54 2.37 -20.29
C PRO A 48 27.44 0.88 -19.89
N ALA A 49 27.80 0.52 -18.65
CA ALA A 49 27.59 -0.82 -18.12
C ALA A 49 26.10 -1.14 -17.86
N PHE A 50 25.25 -0.12 -17.80
CA PHE A 50 23.82 -0.26 -17.61
C PHE A 50 23.05 0.18 -18.85
N ASN A 51 21.93 -0.48 -19.13
CA ASN A 51 21.01 -0.05 -20.18
C ASN A 51 19.97 0.92 -19.61
N ALA A 52 19.68 1.98 -20.36
CA ALA A 52 18.60 2.92 -20.09
C ALA A 52 17.68 2.97 -21.31
N PRO A 53 16.64 2.11 -21.35
CA PRO A 53 15.71 2.08 -22.47
C PRO A 53 15.07 3.44 -22.73
N LEU A 54 14.67 3.72 -23.97
CA LEU A 54 14.17 5.06 -24.36
C LEU A 54 12.95 5.50 -23.55
N LEU A 55 12.15 4.55 -23.05
CA LEU A 55 10.96 4.82 -22.24
C LEU A 55 11.22 4.73 -20.73
N THR A 56 12.47 4.77 -20.28
CA THR A 56 12.83 4.76 -18.84
C THR A 56 12.16 5.91 -18.09
N ASP A 57 12.20 7.12 -18.62
CA ASP A 57 11.58 8.28 -17.98
C ASP A 57 10.06 8.14 -17.88
N VAL A 58 9.43 7.58 -18.92
CA VAL A 58 7.99 7.30 -18.93
C VAL A 58 7.64 6.24 -17.88
N LEU A 59 8.44 5.17 -17.78
CA LEU A 59 8.26 4.12 -16.78
C LEU A 59 8.39 4.70 -15.36
N ILE A 60 9.45 5.47 -15.08
CA ILE A 60 9.68 6.10 -13.79
C ILE A 60 8.53 7.07 -13.44
N GLY A 61 8.12 7.91 -14.39
CA GLY A 61 6.99 8.83 -14.21
C GLY A 61 5.68 8.08 -13.90
N PHE A 62 5.45 6.95 -14.58
CA PHE A 62 4.29 6.09 -14.32
C PHE A 62 4.35 5.43 -12.93
N MET A 63 5.53 5.00 -12.47
CA MET A 63 5.72 4.48 -11.10
C MET A 63 5.38 5.53 -10.05
N TRP A 64 5.83 6.78 -10.23
CA TRP A 64 5.47 7.89 -9.35
C TRP A 64 3.98 8.19 -9.35
N PHE A 65 3.35 8.16 -10.54
CA PHE A 65 1.91 8.33 -10.66
C PHE A 65 1.14 7.26 -9.87
N LEU A 66 1.48 5.99 -10.04
CA LEU A 66 0.86 4.89 -9.31
C LEU A 66 1.08 5.02 -7.79
N LEU A 67 2.27 5.42 -7.37
CA LEU A 67 2.58 5.66 -5.96
C LEU A 67 1.68 6.74 -5.36
N VAL A 68 1.52 7.88 -6.04
CA VAL A 68 0.63 8.97 -5.59
C VAL A 68 -0.82 8.50 -5.52
N VAL A 69 -1.30 7.80 -6.53
CA VAL A 69 -2.66 7.23 -6.54
C VAL A 69 -2.88 6.28 -5.37
N ALA A 70 -1.91 5.40 -5.09
CA ALA A 70 -1.98 4.45 -3.98
C ALA A 70 -2.01 5.16 -2.62
N VAL A 71 -1.16 6.17 -2.41
CA VAL A 71 -1.13 6.96 -1.17
C VAL A 71 -2.46 7.70 -0.97
N VAL A 72 -2.97 8.36 -2.02
CA VAL A 72 -4.25 9.06 -1.96
C VAL A 72 -5.39 8.08 -1.65
N ALA A 73 -5.43 6.93 -2.31
CA ALA A 73 -6.44 5.91 -2.06
C ALA A 73 -6.38 5.39 -0.61
N ALA A 74 -5.18 5.13 -0.08
CA ALA A 74 -4.98 4.70 1.30
C ALA A 74 -5.47 5.74 2.31
N LEU A 75 -5.16 7.03 2.09
CA LEU A 75 -5.63 8.13 2.95
C LEU A 75 -7.16 8.28 2.88
N VAL A 76 -7.75 8.23 1.68
CA VAL A 76 -9.21 8.31 1.50
C VAL A 76 -9.89 7.12 2.17
N ALA A 77 -9.35 5.91 2.02
CA ALA A 77 -9.86 4.70 2.67
C ALA A 77 -9.79 4.82 4.19
N MET A 78 -8.67 5.30 4.74
CA MET A 78 -8.51 5.54 6.17
C MET A 78 -9.53 6.56 6.68
N VAL A 79 -9.67 7.72 6.02
CA VAL A 79 -10.64 8.76 6.44
C VAL A 79 -12.07 8.25 6.37
N LYS A 80 -12.44 7.53 5.30
CA LYS A 80 -13.77 6.93 5.19
C LYS A 80 -13.99 5.86 6.25
N GLY A 81 -13.00 4.99 6.48
CA GLY A 81 -13.06 3.94 7.51
C GLY A 81 -13.29 4.53 8.90
N LEU A 82 -12.57 5.59 9.26
CA LEU A 82 -12.76 6.30 10.53
C LEU A 82 -14.13 6.98 10.63
N ARG A 83 -14.64 7.57 9.54
CA ARG A 83 -15.95 8.24 9.52
C ARG A 83 -17.11 7.24 9.65
N THR A 84 -17.09 6.16 8.87
CA THR A 84 -18.12 5.11 8.93
C THR A 84 -18.12 4.45 10.30
N SER A 85 -16.94 4.16 10.84
CA SER A 85 -16.77 3.65 12.20
C SER A 85 -17.32 4.59 13.29
N ASN A 86 -17.46 5.89 13.01
CA ASN A 86 -18.00 6.86 13.96
C ASN A 86 -19.53 7.01 13.83
N GLN A 87 -20.13 6.56 12.73
CA GLN A 87 -21.58 6.61 12.46
C GLN A 87 -22.31 5.33 12.91
N GLU A 88 -21.66 4.17 12.85
CA GLU A 88 -22.21 2.95 13.43
C GLU A 88 -22.18 3.06 14.96
N GLU A 89 -23.26 2.67 15.64
CA GLU A 89 -23.45 2.77 17.10
C GLU A 89 -22.47 1.90 17.90
N GLY A 90 -21.16 2.08 17.75
CA GLY A 90 -20.10 1.44 18.53
C GLY A 90 -20.06 -0.09 18.53
N LEU A 91 -21.01 -0.77 17.89
CA LEU A 91 -21.31 -2.20 17.98
C LEU A 91 -21.89 -2.68 16.64
N SER A 92 -21.05 -3.16 15.74
CA SER A 92 -21.52 -3.94 14.60
C SER A 92 -21.59 -5.40 15.05
N ASN A 93 -22.80 -5.98 15.15
CA ASN A 93 -22.97 -7.38 15.54
C ASN A 93 -22.35 -7.75 16.92
N GLY A 94 -22.41 -6.84 17.90
CA GLY A 94 -21.87 -7.04 19.26
C GLY A 94 -20.34 -6.88 19.39
N ILE A 95 -19.64 -6.61 18.28
CA ILE A 95 -18.19 -6.36 18.27
C ILE A 95 -17.95 -4.84 18.23
N PRO A 96 -17.06 -4.30 19.08
CA PRO A 96 -16.74 -2.89 19.09
C PRO A 96 -15.81 -2.50 17.94
N SER A 97 -16.30 -2.62 16.70
CA SER A 97 -15.56 -2.36 15.45
C SER A 97 -14.89 -0.99 15.43
N ARG A 98 -15.48 -0.02 16.12
CA ARG A 98 -14.87 1.30 16.32
C ARG A 98 -13.53 1.26 17.03
N LYS A 99 -13.47 0.62 18.20
CA LYS A 99 -12.22 0.54 18.97
C LYS A 99 -11.14 -0.19 18.18
N ILE A 100 -11.53 -1.24 17.46
CA ILE A 100 -10.62 -2.02 16.62
C ILE A 100 -10.03 -1.15 15.51
N ALA A 101 -10.87 -0.47 14.71
CA ALA A 101 -10.39 0.37 13.60
C ALA A 101 -9.45 1.48 14.07
N TYR A 102 -9.81 2.20 15.14
CA TYR A 102 -8.95 3.25 15.69
C TYR A 102 -7.61 2.71 16.20
N ILE A 103 -7.61 1.57 16.90
CA ILE A 103 -6.38 0.94 17.39
C ILE A 103 -5.52 0.49 16.22
N THR A 104 -6.09 -0.17 15.21
CA THR A 104 -5.33 -0.64 14.04
C THR A 104 -4.67 0.52 13.30
N TYR A 105 -5.43 1.56 12.92
CA TYR A 105 -4.84 2.72 12.24
C TYR A 105 -3.83 3.45 13.13
N GLY A 106 -4.12 3.60 14.43
CA GLY A 106 -3.23 4.24 15.38
C GLY A 106 -1.91 3.50 15.55
N VAL A 107 -1.95 2.18 15.72
CA VAL A 107 -0.75 1.33 15.84
C VAL A 107 0.07 1.38 14.55
N THR A 108 -0.57 1.29 13.38
CA THR A 108 0.14 1.38 12.09
C THR A 108 0.84 2.73 11.93
N ILE A 109 0.17 3.85 12.21
CA ILE A 109 0.77 5.18 12.13
C ILE A 109 1.90 5.34 13.15
N LEU A 110 1.68 4.88 14.38
CA LEU A 110 2.68 4.94 15.44
C LEU A 110 3.96 4.19 15.02
N LEU A 111 3.83 2.99 14.46
CA LEU A 111 4.97 2.21 13.98
C LEU A 111 5.69 2.92 12.83
N LEU A 112 4.96 3.46 11.85
CA LEU A 112 5.57 4.24 10.77
C LEU A 112 6.36 5.43 11.33
N VAL A 113 5.77 6.22 12.22
CA VAL A 113 6.43 7.40 12.80
C VAL A 113 7.66 7.02 13.63
N LEU A 114 7.55 5.98 14.47
CA LEU A 114 8.67 5.51 15.30
C LEU A 114 9.80 4.93 14.45
N SER A 115 9.47 4.07 13.47
CA SER A 115 10.46 3.49 12.57
C SER A 115 11.13 4.53 11.67
N PHE A 116 10.44 5.61 11.31
CA PHE A 116 11.05 6.74 10.60
C PHE A 116 11.99 7.55 11.49
N ALA A 117 11.54 7.89 12.70
CA ALA A 117 12.32 8.68 13.65
C ALA A 117 13.61 7.96 14.08
N LEU A 118 13.53 6.62 14.22
CA LEU A 118 14.65 5.75 14.56
C LEU A 118 15.39 5.19 13.34
N GLY A 119 14.93 5.52 12.12
CA GLY A 119 15.46 4.98 10.87
C GLY A 119 16.89 5.43 10.60
N SER A 120 17.68 4.52 10.06
CA SER A 120 19.07 4.76 9.69
C SER A 120 19.16 5.72 8.50
N SER A 121 20.03 6.72 8.62
CA SER A 121 20.44 7.61 7.52
C SER A 121 21.87 7.36 7.05
N LYS A 122 22.41 6.17 7.34
CA LYS A 122 23.77 5.80 6.92
C LYS A 122 23.80 5.58 5.40
N ALA A 123 24.79 6.17 4.75
CA ALA A 123 25.00 6.00 3.32
C ALA A 123 25.11 4.51 2.96
N MET A 124 24.47 4.12 1.86
CA MET A 124 24.42 2.74 1.40
C MET A 124 25.04 2.63 0.01
N MET A 125 25.87 1.61 -0.19
CA MET A 125 26.41 1.25 -1.50
C MET A 125 25.48 0.24 -2.15
N VAL A 126 24.92 0.60 -3.31
CA VAL A 126 24.09 -0.32 -4.11
C VAL A 126 24.62 -0.29 -5.54
N ASN A 127 25.07 -1.45 -6.04
CA ASN A 127 25.66 -1.61 -7.38
C ASN A 127 26.80 -0.61 -7.69
N GLY A 128 27.63 -0.28 -6.70
CA GLY A 128 28.75 0.66 -6.84
C GLY A 128 28.37 2.15 -6.75
N ALA A 129 27.07 2.48 -6.69
CA ALA A 129 26.59 3.83 -6.48
C ALA A 129 26.36 4.13 -4.99
N HIS A 130 26.79 5.32 -4.56
CA HIS A 130 26.58 5.83 -3.21
C HIS A 130 25.22 6.50 -3.07
N PHE A 131 24.33 5.89 -2.29
CA PHE A 131 23.08 6.53 -1.87
C PHE A 131 23.31 7.24 -0.54
N THR A 132 23.27 8.57 -0.56
CA THR A 132 23.55 9.44 0.59
C THR A 132 22.37 10.28 1.04
N ASP A 133 21.25 10.24 0.29
CA ASP A 133 20.06 11.01 0.64
C ASP A 133 19.41 10.44 1.91
N ALA A 134 19.63 11.15 3.02
CA ALA A 134 19.17 10.76 4.34
C ALA A 134 17.65 10.61 4.43
N PHE A 135 16.88 11.38 3.66
CA PHE A 135 15.43 11.29 3.68
C PHE A 135 14.98 9.96 3.07
N TRP A 136 15.44 9.64 1.86
CA TRP A 136 15.05 8.40 1.17
C TRP A 136 15.57 7.15 1.87
N LEU A 137 16.77 7.23 2.46
CA LEU A 137 17.32 6.15 3.29
C LEU A 137 16.41 5.87 4.49
N ARG A 138 15.96 6.91 5.20
CA ARG A 138 15.03 6.75 6.34
C ARG A 138 13.64 6.30 5.93
N VAL A 139 13.10 6.80 4.82
CA VAL A 139 11.79 6.36 4.30
C VAL A 139 11.83 4.87 3.99
N THR A 140 12.88 4.41 3.32
CA THR A 140 13.05 2.99 2.96
C THR A 140 13.16 2.12 4.21
N ASP A 141 14.02 2.52 5.16
CA ASP A 141 14.22 1.79 6.41
C ASP A 141 12.92 1.75 7.24
N MET A 142 12.19 2.86 7.32
CA MET A 142 10.88 2.93 7.98
C MET A 142 9.92 1.86 7.45
N PHE A 143 9.77 1.76 6.13
CA PHE A 143 8.84 0.81 5.51
C PHE A 143 9.25 -0.64 5.77
N VAL A 144 10.54 -0.96 5.64
CA VAL A 144 11.07 -2.31 5.92
C VAL A 144 10.79 -2.68 7.39
N ASN A 145 11.18 -1.83 8.33
CA ASN A 145 11.08 -2.14 9.75
C ASN A 145 9.61 -2.18 10.23
N THR A 146 8.77 -1.28 9.73
CA THR A 146 7.33 -1.27 10.04
C THR A 146 6.63 -2.51 9.50
N SER A 147 6.89 -2.89 8.25
CA SER A 147 6.23 -4.05 7.62
C SER A 147 6.60 -5.36 8.32
N LEU A 148 7.88 -5.53 8.67
CA LEU A 148 8.37 -6.69 9.41
C LEU A 148 7.76 -6.75 10.82
N SER A 149 7.70 -5.60 11.51
CA SER A 149 7.08 -5.51 12.84
C SER A 149 5.59 -5.86 12.79
N LEU A 150 4.84 -5.32 11.82
CA LEU A 150 3.42 -5.62 11.64
C LEU A 150 3.18 -7.10 11.32
N LEU A 151 4.06 -7.72 10.52
CA LEU A 151 3.98 -9.14 10.20
C LEU A 151 4.15 -10.01 11.46
N VAL A 152 5.15 -9.69 12.30
CA VAL A 152 5.39 -10.40 13.57
C VAL A 152 4.22 -10.22 14.54
N ILE A 153 3.69 -9.00 14.68
CA ILE A 153 2.51 -8.72 15.52
C ILE A 153 1.31 -9.52 15.01
N ALA A 154 1.06 -9.52 13.70
CA ALA A 154 -0.05 -10.27 13.10
C ALA A 154 0.07 -11.78 13.38
N ALA A 155 1.25 -12.36 13.17
CA ALA A 155 1.50 -13.77 13.48
C ALA A 155 1.24 -14.09 14.96
N GLY A 156 1.74 -13.24 15.87
CA GLY A 156 1.51 -13.40 17.32
C GLY A 156 0.03 -13.33 17.71
N VAL A 157 -0.72 -12.38 17.13
CA VAL A 157 -2.16 -12.25 17.36
C VAL A 157 -2.93 -13.47 16.86
N VAL A 158 -2.58 -14.01 15.68
CA VAL A 158 -3.22 -15.21 15.13
C VAL A 158 -2.97 -16.43 16.01
N ILE A 159 -1.72 -16.66 16.44
CA ILE A 159 -1.37 -17.77 17.34
C ILE A 159 -2.16 -17.67 18.65
N PHE A 160 -2.14 -16.50 19.30
CA PHE A 160 -2.87 -16.28 20.54
C PHE A 160 -4.38 -16.47 20.36
N GLY A 161 -4.95 -15.98 19.25
CA GLY A 161 -6.34 -16.16 18.89
C GLY A 161 -6.73 -17.64 18.74
N ALA A 162 -5.93 -18.41 18.00
CA ALA A 162 -6.14 -19.84 17.79
C ALA A 162 -6.06 -20.63 19.12
N THR A 163 -5.07 -20.35 19.97
CA THR A 163 -4.93 -21.00 21.27
C THR A 163 -6.12 -20.70 22.19
N ARG A 164 -6.62 -19.46 22.19
CA ARG A 164 -7.76 -19.06 23.03
C ARG A 164 -9.08 -19.64 22.53
N TYR A 165 -9.26 -19.77 21.21
CA TYR A 165 -10.44 -20.40 20.62
C TYR A 165 -10.50 -21.89 20.97
N TYR A 166 -9.38 -22.60 20.79
CA TYR A 166 -9.26 -24.01 21.16
C TYR A 166 -9.57 -24.28 22.64
N ARG A 167 -9.12 -23.41 23.55
CA ARG A 167 -9.38 -23.55 24.99
C ARG A 167 -10.87 -23.39 25.36
N LYS A 168 -11.65 -22.63 24.59
CA LYS A 168 -13.10 -22.43 24.86
C LYS A 168 -13.96 -23.58 24.32
N GLU A 169 -13.50 -24.29 23.30
CA GLU A 169 -14.19 -25.44 22.73
C GLU A 169 -14.13 -26.67 23.65
N HIS A 170 -13.03 -26.84 24.40
CA HIS A 170 -12.86 -27.92 25.39
C HIS A 170 -13.44 -27.64 26.79
N GLN A 171 -14.09 -26.48 27.01
CA GLN A 171 -14.79 -26.15 28.26
C GLN A 171 -16.32 -26.17 28.13
N LYS A 172 -16.84 -26.71 27.01
CA LYS A 172 -18.24 -27.09 26.85
C LYS A 172 -18.37 -28.60 26.88
#